data_AF-A0A1J3G9V3-F1
#
_entry.id   AF-A0A1J3G9V3-F1
#
_cell.length_a   1.000
_cell.length_b   1.000
_cell.length_c   1.000
_cell.angle_alpha   90.00
_cell.angle_beta   90.00
_cell.angle_gamma   90.00
#
_symmetry.space_group_name_H-M   'P 1'
#
loop_
_entity.id
_entity.type
_entity.pdbx_description
1 polymer ?
#
loop_
_entity_poly.entity_id
_entity_poly.type
_entity_poly.pdbx_seq_one_letter_code
_entity_poly.pdbx_strand_id
1 'polypeptide(L)'
;ITLSGDLDMIINLVWFSNQIPKHAFIHWVVARDRLVTRDRLRSWGLQVPQSCLLCSSSNESKSHLFFSCSFSNQVWTSLFSLSMLNPPSDYEGAVNWVR
;
A
#
# COMPACT_ATOMS: atom_id res chain seq x y z
N ILE A 1 -6.42 15.22 -5.27
CA ILE A 1 -7.23 15.00 -4.04
C ILE A 1 -8.16 16.19 -3.92
N THR A 2 -9.32 16.11 -4.55
CA THR A 2 -10.40 17.08 -4.45
C THR A 2 -11.67 16.26 -4.29
N LEU A 3 -12.57 16.75 -3.43
CA LEU A 3 -13.86 16.20 -2.99
C LEU A 3 -13.80 15.54 -1.59
N SER A 4 -14.49 16.18 -0.65
CA SER A 4 -14.65 15.81 0.77
C SER A 4 -14.99 14.34 1.01
N GLY A 5 -15.73 13.71 0.10
CA GLY A 5 -16.23 12.33 0.25
C GLY A 5 -15.15 11.25 0.24
N ASP A 6 -14.04 11.45 -0.48
CA ASP A 6 -12.95 10.46 -0.51
C ASP A 6 -12.17 10.43 0.81
N LEU A 7 -12.08 11.56 1.50
CA LEU A 7 -11.36 11.65 2.76
C LEU A 7 -12.14 10.99 3.90
N ASP A 8 -13.44 11.26 3.99
CA ASP A 8 -14.32 10.68 5.01
C ASP A 8 -14.39 9.15 4.91
N MET A 9 -14.40 8.63 3.68
CA MET A 9 -14.33 7.19 3.43
C MET A 9 -13.03 6.58 3.97
N ILE A 10 -11.87 7.15 3.63
CA ILE A 10 -10.58 6.63 4.10
C ILE A 10 -10.48 6.69 5.62
N ILE A 11 -11.02 7.72 6.26
CA ILE A 11 -11.06 7.83 7.72
C ILE A 11 -11.84 6.65 8.31
N ASN A 12 -13.06 6.39 7.84
CA ASN A 12 -13.89 5.29 8.36
C ASN A 12 -13.29 3.91 8.08
N LEU A 13 -12.67 3.73 6.91
CA LEU A 13 -11.98 2.51 6.51
C LEU A 13 -10.80 2.18 7.44
N VAL A 14 -10.07 3.20 7.85
CA VAL A 14 -8.86 3.05 8.67
C VAL A 14 -9.18 2.98 10.16
N TRP A 15 -10.13 3.80 10.64
CA TRP A 15 -10.40 4.03 12.05
C TRP A 15 -11.71 3.41 12.53
N PHE A 16 -11.91 2.12 12.26
CA PHE A 16 -13.10 1.36 12.70
C PHE A 16 -12.89 0.68 14.08
N SER A 17 -13.99 0.30 14.74
CA SER A 17 -13.95 -0.41 16.02
C SER A 17 -13.35 -1.82 15.84
N ASN A 18 -12.42 -2.23 16.70
CA ASN A 18 -11.60 -3.46 16.61
C ASN A 18 -10.45 -3.46 15.58
N GLN A 19 -10.05 -2.30 15.07
CA GLN A 19 -8.83 -2.19 14.27
C GLN A 19 -7.58 -2.45 15.12
N ILE A 20 -6.54 -3.03 14.50
CA ILE A 20 -5.22 -3.18 15.12
C ILE A 20 -4.43 -1.88 14.89
N PRO A 21 -4.08 -1.08 15.93
CA PRO A 21 -3.57 0.28 15.78
C PRO A 21 -2.39 0.43 14.82
N LYS A 22 -1.49 -0.55 14.82
CA LYS A 22 -0.34 -0.59 13.90
C LYS A 22 -0.77 -0.67 12.44
N HIS A 23 -1.75 -1.50 12.11
CA HIS A 23 -2.24 -1.67 10.74
C HIS A 23 -3.02 -0.44 10.28
N ALA A 24 -3.86 0.15 11.13
CA ALA A 24 -4.55 1.40 10.81
C ALA A 24 -3.57 2.55 10.56
N PHE A 25 -2.55 2.72 11.40
CA PHE A 25 -1.54 3.76 11.19
C PHE A 25 -0.79 3.59 9.87
N ILE A 26 -0.35 2.37 9.55
CA ILE A 26 0.32 2.09 8.27
C ILE A 26 -0.62 2.41 7.09
N HIS A 27 -1.88 1.96 7.16
CA HIS A 27 -2.85 2.22 6.11
C HIS A 27 -3.10 3.73 5.92
N TRP A 28 -3.27 4.47 7.02
CA TRP A 28 -3.40 5.94 6.98
C TRP A 28 -2.24 6.61 6.25
N VAL A 29 -1.02 6.19 6.56
CA VAL A 29 0.20 6.72 5.95
C VAL A 29 0.26 6.37 4.45
N VAL A 30 -0.15 5.17 4.05
CA VAL A 30 -0.25 4.74 2.64
C VAL A 30 -1.29 5.55 1.89
N ALA A 31 -2.48 5.74 2.47
CA ALA A 31 -3.59 6.47 1.88
C ALA A 31 -3.23 7.93 1.57
N ARG A 32 -2.44 8.56 2.45
CA ARG A 32 -1.97 9.94 2.27
C ARG A 32 -0.74 10.06 1.38
N ASP A 33 -0.29 8.95 0.79
CA ASP A 33 0.96 8.87 0.05
C ASP A 33 2.12 9.44 0.88
N ARG A 34 2.29 8.93 2.10
CA ARG A 34 3.32 9.35 3.07
C ARG A 34 4.20 8.20 3.55
N LEU A 35 4.10 7.02 2.95
CA LEU A 35 4.96 5.90 3.28
C LEU A 35 6.42 6.24 2.97
N VAL A 36 7.32 5.89 3.88
CA VAL A 36 8.75 6.15 3.74
C VAL A 36 9.37 5.04 2.90
N THR A 37 9.22 5.17 1.58
CA THR A 37 9.83 4.30 0.57
C THR A 37 11.14 4.90 0.05
N ARG A 38 12.01 4.09 -0.56
CA ARG A 38 13.32 4.56 -1.05
C ARG A 38 13.21 5.65 -2.11
N ASP A 39 12.24 5.60 -3.02
CA ASP A 39 11.94 6.71 -3.94
C ASP A 39 11.67 8.03 -3.21
N ARG A 40 10.91 8.00 -2.11
CA ARG A 40 10.63 9.17 -1.28
C ARG A 40 11.86 9.65 -0.50
N LEU A 41 12.63 8.74 0.08
CA LEU A 41 13.87 9.12 0.76
C LEU A 41 14.85 9.82 -0.19
N ARG A 42 14.94 9.35 -1.44
CA ARG A 42 15.76 9.97 -2.47
C ARG A 42 15.22 11.32 -2.93
N SER A 43 13.90 11.51 -2.97
CA SER A 43 13.32 12.83 -3.28
C SER A 43 13.62 13.88 -2.21
N TRP A 44 13.94 13.44 -0.98
CA TRP A 44 14.48 14.29 0.10
C TRP A 44 16.00 14.51 0.03
N GLY A 45 16.68 13.98 -0.98
CA GLY A 45 18.12 14.13 -1.18
C GLY A 45 18.98 13.12 -0.42
N LEU A 46 18.40 12.10 0.22
CA LEU A 46 19.19 11.06 0.89
C LEU A 46 19.81 10.11 -0.14
N GLN A 47 21.08 9.77 0.08
CA GLN A 47 21.80 8.78 -0.72
C GLN A 47 21.50 7.37 -0.22
N VAL A 48 20.34 6.84 -0.61
CA VAL A 48 19.93 5.45 -0.35
C VAL A 48 19.84 4.64 -1.64
N PRO A 49 20.05 3.31 -1.60
CA PRO A 49 19.82 2.45 -2.76
C PRO A 49 18.39 2.60 -3.28
N GLN A 50 18.21 2.54 -4.60
CA GLN A 50 16.89 2.67 -5.22
C GLN A 50 16.12 1.34 -5.26
N SER A 51 16.84 0.20 -5.23
CA SER A 51 16.25 -1.13 -5.35
C SER A 51 15.21 -1.39 -4.25
N CYS A 52 14.25 -2.26 -4.49
CA CYS A 52 13.29 -2.70 -3.48
C CYS A 52 13.98 -3.67 -2.51
N LEU A 53 13.77 -3.47 -1.20
CA LEU A 53 14.32 -4.39 -0.18
C LEU A 53 13.78 -5.82 -0.28
N LEU A 54 12.54 -5.98 -0.78
CA LEU A 54 11.84 -7.26 -0.77
C LEU A 54 12.23 -8.13 -1.96
N CYS A 55 12.29 -7.57 -3.17
CA CYS A 55 12.59 -8.35 -4.38
C CYS A 55 13.99 -8.08 -4.96
N SER A 56 14.69 -7.02 -4.55
CA SER A 56 16.00 -6.60 -5.06
C SER A 56 16.10 -6.38 -6.58
N SER A 57 15.00 -6.48 -7.34
CA SER A 57 15.00 -6.53 -8.81
C SER A 57 14.52 -5.25 -9.50
N SER A 58 13.84 -4.37 -8.77
CA SER A 58 13.26 -3.13 -9.31
C SER A 58 13.24 -2.04 -8.24
N ASN A 59 12.89 -0.82 -8.62
CA ASN A 59 12.95 0.34 -7.74
C ASN A 59 11.82 0.33 -6.71
N GLU A 60 12.13 0.65 -5.45
CA GLU A 60 11.11 0.75 -4.41
C GLU A 60 10.24 1.99 -4.59
N SER A 61 8.94 1.78 -4.67
CA SER A 61 7.90 2.80 -4.59
C SER A 61 6.69 2.21 -3.87
N LYS A 62 5.72 3.03 -3.46
CA LYS A 62 4.47 2.53 -2.87
C LYS A 62 3.75 1.53 -3.79
N SER A 63 3.60 1.87 -5.07
CA SER A 63 2.92 1.01 -6.05
C SER A 63 3.67 -0.30 -6.23
N HIS A 64 5.00 -0.23 -6.30
CA HIS A 64 5.81 -1.44 -6.40
C HIS A 64 5.71 -2.31 -5.15
N LEU A 65 5.94 -1.73 -3.98
CA LEU A 65 6.00 -2.43 -2.71
C LEU A 65 4.72 -3.21 -2.40
N PHE A 66 3.55 -2.71 -2.79
CA PHE A 66 2.28 -3.41 -2.54
C PHE A 66 1.77 -4.25 -3.72
N PHE A 67 1.98 -3.84 -4.98
CA PHE A 67 1.22 -4.40 -6.11
C PHE A 67 2.07 -5.01 -7.23
N SER A 68 3.29 -4.52 -7.47
CA SER A 68 4.15 -5.07 -8.55
C SER A 68 5.40 -5.81 -8.06
N CYS A 69 5.66 -5.81 -6.75
CA CYS A 69 6.77 -6.56 -6.16
C CYS A 69 6.51 -8.06 -6.22
N SER A 70 7.48 -8.83 -6.69
CA SER A 70 7.38 -10.30 -6.78
C SER A 70 7.20 -10.97 -5.41
N PHE A 71 7.75 -10.39 -4.35
CA PHE A 71 7.52 -10.85 -2.98
C PHE A 71 6.07 -10.59 -2.56
N SER A 72 5.58 -9.36 -2.73
CA SER A 72 4.21 -8.99 -2.35
C SER A 72 3.17 -9.75 -3.17
N ASN A 73 3.47 -10.06 -4.43
CA ASN A 73 2.61 -10.87 -5.28
C ASN A 73 2.47 -12.31 -4.75
N GLN A 74 3.53 -12.89 -4.17
CA GLN A 74 3.42 -14.18 -3.47
C GLN A 74 2.51 -14.10 -2.23
N VAL A 75 2.60 -13.00 -1.48
CA VAL A 75 1.71 -12.76 -0.33
C VAL A 75 0.25 -12.67 -0.77
N TRP A 76 -0.04 -11.86 -1.80
CA TRP A 76 -1.37 -11.76 -2.38
C TRP A 76 -1.88 -13.10 -2.90
N THR A 77 -1.06 -13.82 -3.67
CA THR A 77 -1.42 -15.14 -4.20
C THR A 77 -1.73 -16.12 -3.08
N SER A 78 -0.96 -16.13 -2.00
CA SER A 78 -1.20 -16.99 -0.84
C SER A 78 -2.52 -16.64 -0.14
N LEU A 79 -2.77 -15.35 0.12
CA LEU A 79 -4.01 -14.89 0.74
C LEU A 79 -5.27 -15.19 -0.09
N PHE A 80 -5.15 -15.11 -1.42
CA PHE A 80 -6.26 -15.31 -2.34
C PHE A 80 -6.37 -16.75 -2.87
N SER A 81 -5.43 -17.63 -2.53
CA SER A 81 -5.35 -19.01 -3.04
C SER A 81 -6.62 -19.84 -2.78
N LEU A 82 -7.35 -19.54 -1.71
CA LEU A 82 -8.60 -20.21 -1.32
C LEU A 82 -9.85 -19.40 -1.66
N SER A 83 -9.69 -18.25 -2.30
CA SER A 83 -10.78 -17.36 -2.67
C SER A 83 -11.07 -17.45 -4.16
N MET A 84 -12.32 -17.21 -4.58
CA MET A 84 -12.64 -16.98 -6.00
C MET A 84 -12.35 -15.52 -6.43
N LEU A 85 -11.59 -14.78 -5.63
CA LEU A 85 -11.31 -13.36 -5.84
C LEU A 85 -9.93 -13.19 -6.46
N ASN A 86 -9.77 -12.10 -7.21
CA ASN A 86 -8.47 -11.69 -7.72
C ASN A 86 -7.86 -10.62 -6.80
N PRO A 87 -6.55 -10.66 -6.54
CA PRO A 87 -5.90 -9.62 -5.77
C PRO A 87 -5.96 -8.27 -6.51
N PRO A 88 -6.07 -7.14 -5.79
CA PRO A 88 -6.08 -5.82 -6.41
C PRO A 88 -4.73 -5.53 -7.09
N SER A 89 -4.79 -4.85 -8.24
CA SER A 89 -3.61 -4.46 -9.03
C SER A 89 -3.00 -3.12 -8.65
N ASP A 90 -3.74 -2.30 -7.89
CA ASP A 90 -3.30 -0.99 -7.42
C ASP A 90 -4.05 -0.57 -6.14
N TYR A 91 -3.69 0.60 -5.62
CA TYR A 91 -4.27 1.11 -4.38
C TYR A 91 -5.75 1.46 -4.51
N GLU A 92 -6.17 1.97 -5.67
CA GLU A 92 -7.56 2.34 -5.90
C GLU A 92 -8.47 1.09 -5.98
N GLY A 93 -8.02 0.05 -6.69
CA GLY A 93 -8.65 -1.25 -6.70
C GLY A 93 -8.72 -1.87 -5.30
N ALA A 94 -7.67 -1.73 -4.49
CA ALA A 94 -7.68 -2.20 -3.11
C ALA A 94 -8.70 -1.46 -2.24
N VAL A 95 -8.83 -0.13 -2.39
CA VAL A 95 -9.83 0.68 -1.67
C VAL A 95 -11.25 0.34 -2.14
N ASN A 96 -11.46 0.16 -3.45
CA ASN A 96 -12.74 -0.24 -4.01
C ASN A 96 -13.17 -1.64 -3.58
N TRP A 97 -12.23 -2.56 -3.35
CA TRP A 97 -12.53 -3.91 -2.90
C TRP A 97 -13.12 -3.98 -1.48
N VAL A 98 -12.79 -3.01 -0.62
CA VAL A 98 -13.28 -2.94 0.76
C VAL A 98 -14.63 -2.20 0.86
N ARG A 99 -15.06 -1.52 -0.20
CA ARG A 99 -16.43 -0.99 -0.31
C ARG A 99 -17.43 -2.14 -0.45
#